data_AF-A0AAD5Q0W4-F1
#
_entry.id   AF-A0AAD5Q0W4-F1
#
_cell.length_a   1.000
_cell.length_b   1.000
_cell.length_c   1.000
_cell.angle_alpha   90.00
_cell.angle_beta   90.00
_cell.angle_gamma   90.00
#
_symmetry.space_group_name_H-M   'P 1'
#
loop_
_entity.id
_entity.type
_entity.pdbx_description
1 polymer ?
#
loop_
_entity_poly.entity_id
_entity_poly.type
_entity_poly.pdbx_seq_one_letter_code
_entity_poly.pdbx_strand_id
1 'polypeptide(L)'
;MDIIYNLQRRKLLEEIAVEIFQYLDVNDLHAAEKVSPVWKETVINGKLWEKLFKRNVVLHPPWKKMNSIIRKQQSNSEIALSVEEEDEDQVLWSEQEFFRTTCLTIADSLDILDKNWMTGNYQEEIVLRGAVIGPVNSITFLMDEKHIVRHVDSERTFQFFNRWSLDLEESIPSRTDFTGNQHHHCFVTCFDFSDELLVVGYGNGVVDVIWRKTRETLHTFRDFDWPNNHSVDGDDQDNYVTEKVILSPQRQFLLSYLYTTTSYFLTLRKISDVKDMKIAHQLQLDENVEELVNLYMDDLYTVLFIRSRTGRGPSEEIFEVRSTDSFTPLHSFSVQGVVSAYHYLDGLLVIGTQVSNSQFLRVWNTKTGNSVWDVNLDREKIVDLRIISDKYIVSVNGTGELKQWDLHTVLDHAVPADKALLHRIGSTENLSSCVGGGMVADEYQVVLFGFFRTTPIKGHESPIIVSLDFMKGQNHVKKPLPQLY
;
A
#
# COMPACT_ATOMS: atom_id res chain seq x y z
N MET A 1 47.74 -15.35 -10.69
CA MET A 1 48.45 -14.06 -10.49
C MET A 1 47.60 -13.24 -9.54
N ASP A 2 48.10 -12.85 -8.37
CA ASP A 2 47.32 -12.04 -7.41
C ASP A 2 47.37 -10.57 -7.84
N ILE A 3 46.32 -10.10 -8.50
CA ILE A 3 46.24 -8.76 -9.07
C ILE A 3 46.25 -7.72 -7.95
N ILE A 4 45.47 -7.94 -6.89
CA ILE A 4 45.31 -6.99 -5.77
C ILE A 4 46.62 -6.84 -4.99
N TYR A 5 47.27 -7.95 -4.64
CA TYR A 5 48.57 -7.91 -3.95
C TYR A 5 49.64 -7.17 -4.78
N ASN A 6 49.66 -7.39 -6.10
CA ASN A 6 50.61 -6.73 -6.99
C ASN A 6 50.32 -5.22 -7.17
N LEU A 7 49.05 -4.82 -7.13
CA LEU A 7 48.64 -3.41 -7.19
C LEU A 7 48.99 -2.68 -5.88
N GLN A 8 48.70 -3.26 -4.72
CA GLN A 8 49.08 -2.67 -3.43
C GLN A 8 50.61 -2.55 -3.26
N ARG A 9 51.37 -3.56 -3.69
CA ARG A 9 52.84 -3.52 -3.61
C ARG A 9 53.43 -2.36 -4.41
N ARG A 10 52.72 -1.91 -5.45
CA ARG A 10 53.05 -0.72 -6.24
C ARG A 10 52.16 0.42 -5.74
N LYS A 11 52.44 0.97 -4.54
CA LYS A 11 51.71 2.04 -3.82
C LYS A 11 51.00 3.14 -4.67
N LEU A 12 51.44 3.37 -5.90
CA LEU A 12 50.84 4.26 -6.89
C LEU A 12 49.57 3.71 -7.57
N LEU A 13 49.15 2.47 -7.30
CA LEU A 13 47.99 1.82 -7.93
C LEU A 13 46.97 1.28 -6.92
N GLU A 14 47.05 1.72 -5.66
CA GLU A 14 46.08 1.37 -4.61
C GLU A 14 44.66 1.79 -5.01
N GLU A 15 44.52 2.94 -5.68
CA GLU A 15 43.25 3.42 -6.22
C GLU A 15 42.61 2.46 -7.23
N ILE A 16 43.42 1.77 -8.04
CA ILE A 16 42.91 0.79 -9.02
C ILE A 16 42.39 -0.46 -8.30
N ALA A 17 43.06 -0.90 -7.23
CA ALA A 17 42.59 -2.03 -6.44
C ALA A 17 41.24 -1.72 -5.77
N VAL A 18 41.09 -0.50 -5.25
CA VAL A 18 39.82 0.01 -4.70
C VAL A 18 38.74 0.10 -5.79
N GLU A 19 39.08 0.55 -6.99
CA GLU A 19 38.15 0.63 -8.12
C GLU A 19 37.66 -0.76 -8.57
N ILE A 20 38.53 -1.77 -8.61
CA ILE A 20 38.13 -3.14 -8.92
C ILE A 20 37.10 -3.65 -7.91
N PHE A 21 37.35 -3.45 -6.62
CA PHE A 21 36.44 -3.93 -5.59
C PHE A 21 35.10 -3.17 -5.53
N GLN A 22 35.05 -1.95 -6.04
CA GLN A 22 33.78 -1.20 -6.15
C GLN A 22 32.76 -1.84 -7.09
N TYR A 23 33.13 -2.83 -7.90
CA TYR A 23 32.18 -3.58 -8.74
C TYR A 23 31.57 -4.80 -8.03
N LEU A 24 32.08 -5.18 -6.87
CA LEU A 24 31.55 -6.34 -6.14
C LEU A 24 30.18 -6.06 -5.53
N ASP A 25 29.40 -7.13 -5.38
CA ASP A 25 28.20 -7.13 -4.55
C ASP A 25 28.56 -7.39 -3.07
N VAL A 26 27.54 -7.44 -2.21
CA VAL A 26 27.73 -7.64 -0.76
C VAL A 26 28.40 -8.96 -0.45
N ASN A 27 28.00 -10.03 -1.12
CA ASN A 27 28.47 -11.38 -0.85
C ASN A 27 29.90 -11.55 -1.32
N ASP A 28 30.20 -11.03 -2.51
CA ASP A 28 31.54 -11.04 -3.08
C ASP A 28 32.51 -10.15 -2.31
N LEU A 29 32.08 -8.97 -1.84
CA LEU A 29 32.91 -8.11 -0.99
C LEU A 29 33.16 -8.76 0.38
N HIS A 30 32.15 -9.41 0.96
CA HIS A 30 32.30 -10.18 2.20
C HIS A 30 33.23 -11.39 2.03
N ALA A 31 33.21 -12.04 0.87
CA ALA A 31 34.14 -13.11 0.53
C ALA A 31 35.56 -12.57 0.31
N ALA A 32 35.71 -11.41 -0.34
CA ALA A 32 36.98 -10.75 -0.61
C ALA A 32 37.79 -10.48 0.68
N GLU A 33 37.15 -10.06 1.77
CA GLU A 33 37.81 -9.88 3.07
C GLU A 33 38.43 -11.17 3.63
N LYS A 34 37.90 -12.34 3.25
CA LYS A 34 38.35 -13.65 3.73
C LYS A 34 39.47 -14.24 2.89
N VAL A 35 39.83 -13.63 1.76
CA VAL A 35 40.85 -14.12 0.83
C VAL A 35 42.26 -13.97 1.42
N SER A 36 42.61 -12.77 1.89
CA SER A 36 43.90 -12.51 2.54
C SER A 36 43.88 -11.24 3.39
N PRO A 37 44.86 -11.06 4.32
CA PRO A 37 44.99 -9.82 5.10
C PRO A 37 45.14 -8.56 4.23
N VAL A 38 45.85 -8.68 3.11
CA VAL A 38 46.07 -7.59 2.13
C VAL A 38 44.76 -7.16 1.46
N TRP A 39 43.91 -8.11 1.09
CA TRP A 39 42.59 -7.82 0.56
C TRP A 39 41.72 -7.13 1.60
N LYS A 40 41.69 -7.66 2.83
CA LYS A 40 40.95 -7.06 3.95
C LYS A 40 41.39 -5.63 4.24
N GLU A 41 42.70 -5.37 4.28
CA GLU A 41 43.26 -4.03 4.49
C GLU A 41 42.88 -3.08 3.34
N THR A 42 42.92 -3.54 2.10
CA THR A 42 42.47 -2.76 0.93
C THR A 42 40.99 -2.39 1.03
N VAL A 43 40.15 -3.31 1.52
CA VAL A 43 38.70 -3.09 1.69
C VAL A 43 38.43 -2.00 2.72
N ILE A 44 39.11 -2.06 3.85
CA ILE A 44 38.93 -1.13 4.99
C ILE A 44 39.49 0.25 4.66
N ASN A 45 40.75 0.32 4.21
CA ASN A 45 41.39 1.59 3.85
C ASN A 45 40.69 2.26 2.67
N GLY A 46 40.15 1.47 1.74
CA GLY A 46 39.37 1.95 0.59
C GLY A 46 37.95 2.43 0.92
N LYS A 47 37.52 2.29 2.19
CA LYS A 47 36.16 2.55 2.69
C LYS A 47 35.07 1.88 1.86
N LEU A 48 35.31 0.64 1.43
CA LEU A 48 34.47 0.00 0.42
C LEU A 48 33.06 -0.32 0.91
N TRP A 49 32.87 -0.64 2.19
CA TRP A 49 31.53 -0.88 2.75
C TRP A 49 30.68 0.37 2.75
N GLU A 50 31.27 1.52 3.07
CA GLU A 50 30.59 2.82 2.99
C GLU A 50 30.20 3.15 1.53
N LYS A 51 31.12 2.95 0.59
CA LYS A 51 30.86 3.16 -0.84
C LYS A 51 29.77 2.24 -1.36
N LEU A 52 29.82 0.95 -1.00
CA LEU A 52 28.81 -0.05 -1.34
C LEU A 52 27.44 0.35 -0.81
N PHE A 53 27.37 0.75 0.46
CA PHE A 53 26.14 1.21 1.09
C PHE A 53 25.54 2.42 0.37
N LYS A 54 26.34 3.48 0.16
CA LYS A 54 25.89 4.71 -0.52
C LYS A 54 25.43 4.42 -1.94
N ARG A 55 26.17 3.57 -2.68
CA ARG A 55 25.81 3.12 -4.02
C ARG A 55 24.47 2.38 -4.01
N ASN A 56 24.33 1.36 -3.17
CA ASN A 56 23.15 0.49 -3.19
C ASN A 56 21.88 1.21 -2.71
N VAL A 57 21.97 2.09 -1.71
CA VAL A 57 20.82 2.89 -1.23
C VAL A 57 20.32 3.86 -2.32
N VAL A 58 21.19 4.32 -3.22
CA VAL A 58 20.81 5.20 -4.33
C VAL A 58 20.29 4.40 -5.52
N LEU A 59 20.97 3.31 -5.88
CA LEU A 59 20.67 2.55 -7.10
C LEU A 59 19.54 1.52 -6.94
N HIS A 60 19.30 1.02 -5.72
CA HIS A 60 18.36 -0.05 -5.46
C HIS A 60 17.27 0.41 -4.47
N PRO A 61 16.05 0.71 -4.94
CA PRO A 61 14.94 1.10 -4.06
C PRO A 61 14.66 0.13 -2.90
N PRO A 62 14.73 -1.21 -3.07
CA PRO A 62 14.55 -2.16 -1.95
C PRO A 62 15.58 -1.97 -0.83
N TRP A 63 16.82 -1.62 -1.17
CA TRP A 63 17.88 -1.35 -0.18
C TRP A 63 17.57 -0.10 0.64
N LYS A 64 17.16 0.98 -0.03
CA LYS A 64 16.76 2.23 0.62
C LYS A 64 15.61 1.98 1.60
N LYS A 65 14.58 1.27 1.15
CA LYS A 65 13.37 0.96 1.93
C LYS A 65 13.72 0.07 3.12
N MET A 66 14.46 -1.03 2.89
CA MET A 66 14.92 -1.95 3.94
C MET A 66 15.77 -1.25 5.01
N ASN A 67 16.73 -0.42 4.62
CA ASN A 67 17.53 0.37 5.55
C ASN A 67 16.65 1.30 6.41
N SER A 68 15.61 1.92 5.83
CA SER A 68 14.68 2.76 6.59
C SER A 68 13.87 1.97 7.62
N ILE A 69 13.48 0.74 7.29
CA ILE A 69 12.72 -0.16 8.16
C ILE A 69 13.61 -0.62 9.33
N ILE A 70 14.80 -1.14 9.02
CA ILE A 70 15.75 -1.62 10.03
C ILE A 70 16.11 -0.50 11.01
N ARG A 71 16.36 0.73 10.52
CA ARG A 71 16.64 1.88 11.39
C ARG A 71 15.47 2.22 12.32
N LYS A 72 14.23 2.16 11.84
CA LYS A 72 13.03 2.40 12.67
C LYS A 72 12.81 1.30 13.70
N GLN A 73 13.13 0.05 13.36
CA GLN A 73 13.09 -1.06 14.32
C GLN A 73 14.18 -0.90 15.39
N GLN A 74 15.38 -0.44 14.99
CA GLN A 74 16.52 -0.26 15.88
C GLN A 74 16.45 1.01 16.74
N SER A 75 15.81 2.09 16.28
CA SER A 75 15.60 3.30 17.10
C SER A 75 14.74 3.04 18.34
N ASN A 76 13.97 1.96 18.34
CA ASN A 76 13.18 1.50 19.49
C ASN A 76 13.96 0.53 20.41
N SER A 77 15.17 0.12 20.01
CA SER A 77 16.11 -0.65 20.82
C SER A 77 17.33 0.23 21.11
N GLU A 78 17.25 1.09 22.12
CA GLU A 78 18.37 1.94 22.52
C GLU A 78 19.62 1.09 22.83
N ILE A 79 20.64 1.20 21.97
CA ILE A 79 22.04 1.14 22.39
C ILE A 79 22.68 2.42 21.87
N ALA A 80 22.65 3.44 22.72
CA ALA A 80 23.47 4.63 22.55
C ALA A 80 24.94 4.23 22.78
N LEU A 81 25.74 4.19 21.72
CA LEU A 81 27.18 4.05 21.82
C LEU A 81 27.77 5.41 22.24
N SER A 82 28.20 5.49 23.50
CA SER A 82 29.12 6.51 24.00
C SER A 82 30.51 6.24 23.42
N VAL A 83 31.05 7.19 22.67
CA VAL A 83 32.44 7.16 22.18
C VAL A 83 33.27 8.05 23.09
N GLU A 84 34.12 7.44 23.93
CA GLU A 84 35.27 8.11 24.52
C GLU A 84 36.44 8.10 23.51
N GLU A 85 37.37 9.04 23.66
CA GLU A 85 38.43 9.37 22.70
C GLU A 85 39.22 8.14 22.17
N GLU A 86 39.04 7.79 20.90
CA GLU A 86 39.70 6.66 20.22
C GLU A 86 40.65 7.10 19.09
N ASP A 87 41.74 6.34 18.87
CA ASP A 87 42.74 6.52 17.81
C ASP A 87 42.11 6.59 16.39
N GLU A 88 42.70 7.35 15.47
CA GLU A 88 42.21 7.52 14.08
C GLU A 88 41.98 6.18 13.34
N ASP A 89 42.86 5.19 13.55
CA ASP A 89 42.69 3.86 12.98
C ASP A 89 41.51 3.12 13.63
N GLN A 90 41.31 3.21 14.94
CA GLN A 90 40.19 2.55 15.62
C GLN A 90 38.83 3.11 15.18
N VAL A 91 38.77 4.43 14.97
CA VAL A 91 37.59 5.11 14.41
C VAL A 91 37.30 4.65 12.98
N LEU A 92 38.32 4.52 12.12
CA LEU A 92 38.12 4.02 10.75
C LEU A 92 37.59 2.58 10.73
N TRP A 93 38.14 1.72 11.58
CA TRP A 93 37.69 0.33 11.70
C TRP A 93 36.26 0.24 12.24
N SER A 94 35.88 1.06 13.23
CA SER A 94 34.52 1.06 13.79
C SER A 94 33.48 1.61 12.81
N GLU A 95 33.81 2.64 12.03
CA GLU A 95 32.95 3.14 10.94
C GLU A 95 32.75 2.07 9.85
N GLN A 96 33.82 1.40 9.41
CA GLN A 96 33.70 0.36 8.40
C GLN A 96 32.93 -0.86 8.92
N GLU A 97 33.13 -1.27 10.18
CA GLU A 97 32.38 -2.39 10.75
C GLU A 97 30.89 -2.05 10.89
N PHE A 98 30.55 -0.78 11.18
CA PHE A 98 29.16 -0.32 11.16
C PHE A 98 28.53 -0.44 9.77
N PHE A 99 29.18 0.08 8.72
CA PHE A 99 28.66 -0.04 7.35
C PHE A 99 28.59 -1.48 6.87
N ARG A 100 29.60 -2.28 7.21
CA ARG A 100 29.66 -3.72 6.92
C ARG A 100 28.48 -4.46 7.55
N THR A 101 28.30 -4.30 8.86
CA THR A 101 27.19 -4.93 9.59
C THR A 101 25.84 -4.51 9.02
N THR A 102 25.69 -3.22 8.71
CA THR A 102 24.45 -2.69 8.12
C THR A 102 24.17 -3.29 6.74
N CYS A 103 25.18 -3.35 5.85
CA CYS A 103 25.03 -3.92 4.51
C CYS A 103 24.66 -5.40 4.56
N LEU A 104 25.34 -6.18 5.41
CA LEU A 104 25.05 -7.60 5.59
C LEU A 104 23.64 -7.80 6.14
N THR A 105 23.24 -7.02 7.15
CA THR A 105 21.89 -7.10 7.72
C THR A 105 20.81 -6.79 6.69
N ILE A 106 21.01 -5.76 5.84
CA ILE A 106 20.06 -5.43 4.76
C ILE A 106 19.97 -6.57 3.74
N ALA A 107 21.12 -7.09 3.29
CA ALA A 107 21.16 -8.18 2.32
C ALA A 107 20.48 -9.44 2.86
N ASP A 108 20.86 -9.89 4.05
CA ASP A 108 20.26 -11.05 4.71
C ASP A 108 18.75 -10.87 4.91
N SER A 109 18.31 -9.66 5.28
CA SER A 109 16.88 -9.36 5.47
C SER A 109 16.09 -9.43 4.17
N LEU A 110 16.67 -8.97 3.05
CA LEU A 110 16.05 -9.08 1.73
C LEU A 110 15.99 -10.54 1.26
N ASP A 111 17.05 -11.32 1.47
CA ASP A 111 17.09 -12.74 1.12
C ASP A 111 16.08 -13.55 1.95
N ILE A 112 15.96 -13.25 3.25
CA ILE A 112 14.94 -13.84 4.13
C ILE A 112 13.54 -13.47 3.64
N LEU A 113 13.30 -12.20 3.31
CA LEU A 113 12.02 -11.72 2.82
C LEU A 113 11.60 -12.44 1.54
N ASP A 114 12.49 -12.49 0.54
CA ASP A 114 12.20 -13.17 -0.72
C ASP A 114 11.96 -14.68 -0.50
N LYS A 115 12.77 -15.33 0.34
CA LYS A 115 12.55 -16.74 0.70
C LYS A 115 11.21 -16.96 1.40
N ASN A 116 10.82 -16.06 2.29
CA ASN A 116 9.56 -16.13 3.03
C ASN A 116 8.36 -16.01 2.10
N TRP A 117 8.38 -15.05 1.17
CA TRP A 117 7.37 -14.93 0.12
C TRP A 117 7.31 -16.16 -0.79
N MET A 118 8.45 -16.74 -1.17
CA MET A 118 8.48 -17.93 -2.03
C MET A 118 7.98 -19.20 -1.31
N THR A 119 8.22 -19.31 -0.01
CA THR A 119 7.84 -20.50 0.79
C THR A 119 6.52 -20.36 1.52
N GLY A 120 5.91 -19.16 1.55
CA GLY A 120 4.73 -18.86 2.34
C GLY A 120 5.00 -18.86 3.84
N ASN A 121 6.23 -18.52 4.25
CA ASN A 121 6.59 -18.38 5.65
C ASN A 121 6.30 -16.94 6.10
N TYR A 122 5.48 -16.79 7.12
CA TYR A 122 5.07 -15.49 7.64
C TYR A 122 4.92 -15.58 9.16
N GLN A 123 4.88 -14.43 9.83
CA GLN A 123 4.47 -14.34 11.21
C GLN A 123 3.09 -13.66 11.28
N GLU A 124 2.11 -14.35 11.85
CA GLU A 124 0.79 -13.76 12.13
C GLU A 124 0.88 -12.88 13.37
N GLU A 125 0.54 -11.60 13.23
CA GLU A 125 0.45 -10.62 14.31
C GLU A 125 -0.96 -10.02 14.33
N ILE A 126 -1.65 -10.13 15.47
CA ILE A 126 -2.96 -9.51 15.65
C ILE A 126 -2.73 -8.08 16.13
N VAL A 127 -2.99 -7.12 15.25
CA VAL A 127 -2.74 -5.70 15.51
C VAL A 127 -3.78 -5.15 16.50
N LEU A 128 -5.05 -5.53 16.34
CA LEU A 128 -6.14 -5.03 17.19
C LEU A 128 -7.21 -6.10 17.45
N ARG A 129 -7.64 -6.20 18.72
CA ARG A 129 -8.90 -6.82 19.18
C ARG A 129 -9.55 -5.86 20.17
N GLY A 130 -10.71 -5.29 19.86
CA GLY A 130 -11.37 -4.36 20.78
C GLY A 130 -12.85 -4.16 20.47
N ALA A 131 -13.63 -3.83 21.51
CA ALA A 131 -15.06 -3.54 21.39
C ALA A 131 -15.25 -2.17 20.74
N VAL A 132 -15.72 -2.14 19.49
CA VAL A 132 -16.29 -0.92 18.92
C VAL A 132 -17.75 -0.84 19.35
N ILE A 133 -18.12 0.27 19.99
CA ILE A 133 -19.51 0.57 20.35
C ILE A 133 -20.09 1.42 19.23
N GLY A 134 -20.78 0.80 18.26
CA GLY A 134 -21.49 1.52 17.20
C GLY A 134 -21.78 0.65 15.96
N PRO A 135 -22.68 1.07 15.07
CA PRO A 135 -22.89 0.39 13.78
C PRO A 135 -21.60 0.49 12.95
N VAL A 136 -21.06 -0.67 12.56
CA VAL A 136 -19.74 -0.83 11.94
C VAL A 136 -19.81 -0.68 10.42
N ASN A 137 -20.57 0.31 9.96
CA ASN A 137 -20.74 0.56 8.54
C ASN A 137 -19.66 1.56 8.13
N SER A 138 -18.68 1.10 7.35
CA SER A 138 -17.55 1.84 6.75
C SER A 138 -16.37 2.22 7.66
N ILE A 139 -15.74 1.26 8.33
CA ILE A 139 -14.33 1.44 8.75
C ILE A 139 -13.46 1.36 7.48
N THR A 140 -13.06 2.51 6.97
CA THR A 140 -12.01 2.60 5.95
C THR A 140 -10.65 2.48 6.64
N PHE A 141 -9.74 1.68 6.08
CA PHE A 141 -8.38 1.55 6.57
C PHE A 141 -7.40 1.75 5.41
N LEU A 142 -6.28 2.39 5.71
CA LEU A 142 -5.20 2.61 4.75
C LEU A 142 -3.86 2.35 5.42
N MET A 143 -2.85 2.09 4.61
CA MET A 143 -1.51 1.76 5.05
C MET A 143 -0.49 2.44 4.16
N ASP A 144 0.51 3.08 4.77
CA ASP A 144 1.70 3.59 4.08
C ASP A 144 2.97 2.88 4.59
N GLU A 145 4.14 3.46 4.35
CA GLU A 145 5.44 2.91 4.79
C GLU A 145 5.70 3.04 6.31
N LYS A 146 4.89 3.82 7.03
CA LYS A 146 5.11 4.20 8.43
C LYS A 146 3.94 3.84 9.34
N HIS A 147 2.71 3.99 8.86
CA HIS A 147 1.51 3.96 9.63
C HIS A 147 0.45 3.04 9.01
N ILE A 148 -0.33 2.45 9.91
CA ILE A 148 -1.65 1.88 9.61
C ILE A 148 -2.67 2.86 10.18
N VAL A 149 -3.61 3.31 9.34
CA VAL A 149 -4.57 4.35 9.71
C VAL A 149 -5.99 3.83 9.61
N ARG A 150 -6.79 4.14 10.62
CA ARG A 150 -8.23 3.85 10.64
C ARG A 150 -9.02 5.05 11.11
N HIS A 151 -10.27 5.13 10.70
CA HIS A 151 -11.26 5.99 11.32
C HIS A 151 -12.13 5.19 12.30
N VAL A 152 -12.41 5.77 13.47
CA VAL A 152 -13.31 5.19 14.48
C VAL A 152 -14.46 6.15 14.72
N ASP A 153 -15.63 5.86 14.13
CA ASP A 153 -16.79 6.76 14.16
C ASP A 153 -17.28 7.07 15.58
N SER A 154 -17.27 6.06 16.47
CA SER A 154 -17.73 6.21 17.86
C SER A 154 -16.85 7.14 18.68
N GLU A 155 -15.55 7.13 18.42
CA GLU A 155 -14.57 7.99 19.09
C GLU A 155 -14.37 9.31 18.35
N ARG A 156 -14.81 9.39 17.08
CA ARG A 156 -14.64 10.53 16.19
C ARG A 156 -13.17 10.85 15.95
N THR A 157 -12.33 9.83 15.83
CA THR A 157 -10.88 10.02 15.63
C THR A 157 -10.34 9.16 14.50
N PHE A 158 -9.36 9.72 13.81
CA PHE A 158 -8.40 8.99 13.01
C PHE A 158 -7.27 8.53 13.93
N GLN A 159 -6.95 7.25 13.91
CA GLN A 159 -5.90 6.65 14.73
C GLN A 159 -4.78 6.16 13.81
N PHE A 160 -3.58 6.65 14.05
CA PHE A 160 -2.35 6.31 13.34
C PHE A 160 -1.51 5.39 14.22
N PHE A 161 -1.38 4.16 13.79
CA PHE A 161 -0.56 3.16 14.46
C PHE A 161 0.79 3.06 13.75
N ASN A 162 1.89 3.00 14.49
CA ASN A 162 3.18 2.63 13.93
C ASN A 162 3.04 1.26 13.27
N ARG A 163 3.42 1.17 12.01
CA ARG A 163 3.28 -0.06 11.24
C ARG A 163 4.14 -1.22 11.77
N TRP A 164 5.29 -0.92 12.35
CA TRP A 164 6.31 -1.91 12.72
C TRP A 164 6.20 -2.34 14.19
N SER A 165 5.88 -1.40 15.09
CA SER A 165 5.67 -1.69 16.51
C SER A 165 4.20 -1.93 16.87
N LEU A 166 3.27 -1.47 16.02
CA LEU A 166 1.82 -1.52 16.23
C LEU A 166 1.33 -0.60 17.36
N ASP A 167 2.20 0.27 17.89
CA ASP A 167 1.84 1.24 18.91
C ASP A 167 1.04 2.39 18.30
N LEU A 168 0.06 2.91 19.04
CA LEU A 168 -0.66 4.13 18.65
C LEU A 168 0.28 5.34 18.78
N GLU A 169 0.57 6.01 17.66
CA GLU A 169 1.47 7.18 17.63
C GLU A 169 0.71 8.50 17.64
N GLU A 170 -0.38 8.58 16.89
CA GLU A 170 -1.12 9.81 16.69
C GLU A 170 -2.64 9.56 16.63
N SER A 171 -3.40 10.49 17.20
CA SER A 171 -4.85 10.54 17.07
C SER A 171 -5.28 11.95 16.65
N ILE A 172 -6.03 12.03 15.54
CA ILE A 172 -6.54 13.28 14.97
C ILE A 172 -8.07 13.26 15.07
N PRO A 173 -8.70 14.29 15.66
CA PRO A 173 -10.17 14.35 15.71
C PRO A 173 -10.75 14.58 14.31
N SER A 174 -11.84 13.89 14.02
CA SER A 174 -12.70 14.15 12.85
C SER A 174 -13.58 15.37 13.08
N ARG A 175 -14.15 15.91 11.99
CA ARG A 175 -15.01 17.09 12.02
C ARG A 175 -16.24 16.85 12.91
N THR A 176 -16.51 17.80 13.81
CA THR A 176 -17.74 17.91 14.59
C THR A 176 -18.46 19.20 14.24
N ASP A 177 -19.79 19.24 14.37
CA ASP A 177 -20.53 20.50 14.23
C ASP A 177 -20.32 21.44 15.44
N PHE A 178 -20.88 22.65 15.37
CA PHE A 178 -20.84 23.65 16.46
C PHE A 178 -21.54 23.20 17.75
N THR A 179 -22.31 22.11 17.71
CA THR A 179 -23.01 21.51 18.86
C THR A 179 -22.32 20.25 19.38
N GLY A 180 -21.20 19.83 18.76
CA GLY A 180 -20.47 18.63 19.13
C GLY A 180 -21.14 17.33 18.69
N ASN A 181 -22.14 17.37 17.82
CA ASN A 181 -22.83 16.18 17.31
C ASN A 181 -22.43 15.90 15.85
N GLN A 182 -22.62 14.65 15.42
CA GLN A 182 -22.70 14.35 13.99
C GLN A 182 -24.04 14.91 13.51
N HIS A 183 -24.05 15.85 12.57
CA HIS A 183 -25.19 15.95 11.67
C HIS A 183 -25.45 14.54 11.11
N HIS A 184 -26.70 14.16 10.86
CA HIS A 184 -27.04 12.91 10.16
C HIS A 184 -26.33 12.75 8.79
N HIS A 185 -25.63 13.78 8.30
CA HIS A 185 -24.90 13.83 7.04
C HIS A 185 -23.38 14.10 7.19
N CYS A 186 -22.80 14.19 8.40
CA CYS A 186 -21.35 14.50 8.60
C CYS A 186 -20.51 13.29 9.04
N PHE A 187 -20.86 12.07 8.64
CA PHE A 187 -20.03 10.89 8.89
C PHE A 187 -18.89 10.80 7.88
N VAL A 188 -17.76 10.24 8.28
CA VAL A 188 -16.61 10.01 7.39
C VAL A 188 -16.94 8.83 6.49
N THR A 189 -16.85 9.04 5.18
CA THR A 189 -17.14 8.01 4.17
C THR A 189 -15.87 7.44 3.57
N CYS A 190 -14.85 8.28 3.43
CA CYS A 190 -13.55 7.91 2.90
C CYS A 190 -12.48 8.87 3.43
N PHE A 191 -11.23 8.45 3.39
CA PHE A 191 -10.10 9.33 3.62
C PHE A 191 -8.89 8.81 2.84
N ASP A 192 -7.92 9.69 2.63
CA ASP A 192 -6.59 9.36 2.14
C ASP A 192 -5.55 10.22 2.87
N PHE A 193 -4.31 9.79 2.94
CA PHE A 193 -3.31 10.48 3.75
C PHE A 193 -1.90 10.41 3.16
N SER A 194 -1.06 11.32 3.64
CA SER A 194 0.37 11.35 3.38
C SER A 194 1.12 11.65 4.66
N ASP A 195 2.44 11.80 4.55
CA ASP A 195 3.29 12.24 5.66
C ASP A 195 2.86 13.59 6.26
N GLU A 196 2.24 14.48 5.47
CA GLU A 196 1.90 15.84 5.92
C GLU A 196 0.40 16.14 5.94
N LEU A 197 -0.38 15.50 5.07
CA LEU A 197 -1.78 15.80 4.85
C LEU A 197 -2.68 14.61 5.20
N LEU A 198 -3.85 14.92 5.73
CA LEU A 198 -4.98 13.99 5.84
C LEU A 198 -6.15 14.60 5.06
N VAL A 199 -6.66 13.89 4.07
CA VAL A 199 -7.82 14.30 3.27
C VAL A 199 -9.00 13.43 3.65
N VAL A 200 -10.14 14.06 3.96
CA VAL A 200 -11.32 13.37 4.47
C VAL A 200 -12.53 13.73 3.63
N GLY A 201 -13.23 12.71 3.13
CA GLY A 201 -14.54 12.85 2.50
C GLY A 201 -15.66 12.53 3.50
N TYR A 202 -16.77 13.25 3.37
CA TYR A 202 -17.93 13.11 4.25
C TYR A 202 -19.22 12.77 3.49
N GLY A 203 -20.18 12.22 4.24
CA GLY A 203 -21.54 11.89 3.77
C GLY A 203 -22.44 13.07 3.38
N ASN A 204 -21.92 14.30 3.37
CA ASN A 204 -22.58 15.51 2.91
C ASN A 204 -21.85 16.16 1.71
N GLY A 205 -20.94 15.43 1.07
CA GLY A 205 -20.21 15.91 -0.10
C GLY A 205 -19.08 16.89 0.22
N VAL A 206 -18.78 17.11 1.51
CA VAL A 206 -17.63 17.92 1.93
C VAL A 206 -16.35 17.13 1.79
N VAL A 207 -15.26 17.81 1.42
CA VAL A 207 -13.90 17.30 1.47
C VAL A 207 -13.03 18.23 2.31
N ASP A 208 -12.49 17.75 3.42
CA ASP A 208 -11.53 18.51 4.23
C ASP A 208 -10.10 18.07 3.94
N VAL A 209 -9.18 19.05 3.91
CA VAL A 209 -7.74 18.81 3.86
C VAL A 209 -7.14 19.34 5.15
N ILE A 210 -6.56 18.44 5.93
CA ILE A 210 -6.05 18.68 7.28
C ILE A 210 -4.53 18.58 7.25
N TRP A 211 -3.86 19.56 7.84
CA TRP A 211 -2.42 19.50 8.08
C TRP A 211 -2.14 18.67 9.33
N ARG A 212 -1.43 17.55 9.20
CA ARG A 212 -1.23 16.61 10.31
C ARG A 212 -0.48 17.23 11.49
N LYS A 213 0.62 17.97 11.22
CA LYS A 213 1.48 18.51 12.29
C LYS A 213 0.78 19.52 13.21
N THR A 214 -0.11 20.35 12.67
CA THR A 214 -0.84 21.38 13.44
C THR A 214 -2.27 20.97 13.76
N ARG A 215 -2.79 19.93 13.07
CA ARG A 215 -4.19 19.46 13.14
C ARG A 215 -5.20 20.53 12.69
N GLU A 216 -4.75 21.48 11.88
CA GLU A 216 -5.59 22.54 11.34
C GLU A 216 -6.16 22.11 9.99
N THR A 217 -7.45 22.37 9.78
CA THR A 217 -8.08 22.26 8.46
C THR A 217 -7.60 23.40 7.58
N LEU A 218 -6.85 23.07 6.54
CA LEU A 218 -6.32 24.01 5.56
C LEU A 218 -7.36 24.40 4.52
N HIS A 219 -8.11 23.41 4.04
CA HIS A 219 -9.15 23.58 3.04
C HIS A 219 -10.40 22.77 3.39
N THR A 220 -11.54 23.35 3.06
CA THR A 220 -12.85 22.67 3.04
C THR A 220 -13.44 22.91 1.67
N PHE A 221 -13.57 21.86 0.87
CA PHE A 221 -14.18 21.90 -0.45
C PHE A 221 -15.64 21.41 -0.40
N ARG A 222 -16.46 22.02 -1.24
CA ARG A 222 -17.85 21.63 -1.51
C ARG A 222 -17.96 21.47 -3.01
N ASP A 223 -17.62 20.27 -3.48
CA ASP A 223 -17.42 20.03 -4.91
C ASP A 223 -18.73 19.99 -5.73
N PHE A 224 -19.88 20.20 -5.08
CA PHE A 224 -21.18 20.38 -5.71
C PHE A 224 -21.45 21.81 -6.21
N ASP A 225 -20.59 22.79 -5.94
CA ASP A 225 -20.69 24.16 -6.50
C ASP A 225 -20.25 24.16 -7.98
N TRP A 226 -21.03 23.51 -8.85
CA TRP A 226 -20.82 23.47 -10.30
C TRP A 226 -21.08 24.86 -10.92
N PRO A 227 -20.24 25.34 -11.86
CA PRO A 227 -20.44 26.64 -12.47
C PRO A 227 -21.61 26.55 -13.48
N ASN A 228 -22.77 27.03 -13.05
CA ASN A 228 -24.00 27.38 -13.81
C ASN A 228 -25.22 26.48 -13.55
N ASN A 229 -26.24 27.09 -12.92
CA ASN A 229 -27.67 26.93 -13.22
C ASN A 229 -28.17 25.53 -13.56
N HIS A 230 -28.26 24.66 -12.56
CA HIS A 230 -29.51 23.90 -12.42
C HIS A 230 -30.30 24.54 -11.29
N SER A 231 -31.57 24.86 -11.55
CA SER A 231 -32.53 25.06 -10.47
C SER A 231 -32.59 23.74 -9.74
N VAL A 232 -31.79 23.60 -8.69
CA VAL A 232 -31.83 22.43 -7.81
C VAL A 232 -33.24 22.42 -7.25
N ASP A 233 -34.06 21.47 -7.69
CA ASP A 233 -35.34 21.20 -7.05
C ASP A 233 -35.04 21.03 -5.56
N GLY A 234 -35.85 21.66 -4.71
CA GLY A 234 -35.55 21.79 -3.27
C GLY A 234 -35.37 20.47 -2.52
N ASP A 235 -35.66 19.32 -3.16
CA ASP A 235 -35.51 17.98 -2.62
C ASP A 235 -34.13 17.33 -2.93
N ASP A 236 -33.35 17.83 -3.90
CA ASP A 236 -32.01 17.30 -4.27
C ASP A 236 -30.85 18.04 -3.55
N GLN A 237 -31.16 19.01 -2.70
CA GLN A 237 -30.16 19.81 -1.98
C GLN A 237 -29.41 19.02 -0.88
N ASP A 238 -29.91 17.84 -0.49
CA ASP A 238 -29.50 17.17 0.76
C ASP A 238 -28.78 15.81 0.60
N ASN A 239 -28.54 15.32 -0.63
CA ASN A 239 -27.97 13.96 -0.84
C ASN A 239 -26.67 13.95 -1.66
N TYR A 240 -25.68 14.76 -1.25
CA TYR A 240 -24.33 14.68 -1.78
C TYR A 240 -23.47 13.80 -0.87
N VAL A 241 -22.78 12.80 -1.43
CA VAL A 241 -21.88 11.93 -0.66
C VAL A 241 -20.52 11.88 -1.35
N THR A 242 -19.45 12.23 -0.63
CA THR A 242 -18.09 12.00 -1.11
C THR A 242 -17.74 10.53 -0.92
N GLU A 243 -17.74 9.73 -1.97
CA GLU A 243 -17.52 8.29 -1.84
C GLU A 243 -16.03 7.93 -1.82
N LYS A 244 -15.19 8.68 -2.53
CA LYS A 244 -13.75 8.44 -2.53
C LYS A 244 -12.92 9.70 -2.70
N VAL A 245 -11.78 9.75 -2.01
CA VAL A 245 -10.73 10.73 -2.20
C VAL A 245 -9.42 10.00 -2.50
N ILE A 246 -8.62 10.53 -3.43
CA ILE A 246 -7.28 10.04 -3.73
C ILE A 246 -6.32 11.22 -3.71
N LEU A 247 -5.34 11.14 -2.82
CA LEU A 247 -4.26 12.11 -2.68
C LEU A 247 -3.00 11.54 -3.35
N SER A 248 -2.44 12.28 -4.30
CA SER A 248 -1.11 12.01 -4.84
C SER A 248 -0.17 13.17 -4.48
N PRO A 249 0.55 13.10 -3.34
CA PRO A 249 1.45 14.17 -2.92
C PRO A 249 2.61 14.36 -3.90
N GLN A 250 3.12 13.26 -4.47
CA GLN A 250 4.25 13.27 -5.40
C GLN A 250 3.91 14.03 -6.68
N ARG A 251 2.68 13.88 -7.18
CA ARG A 251 2.22 14.60 -8.38
C ARG A 251 1.34 15.79 -8.11
N GLN A 252 1.19 16.10 -6.83
CA GLN A 252 0.46 17.25 -6.36
C GLN A 252 -0.96 17.27 -6.96
N PHE A 253 -1.67 16.15 -6.84
CA PHE A 253 -3.08 16.05 -7.25
C PHE A 253 -3.94 15.58 -6.09
N LEU A 254 -5.18 16.09 -6.06
CA LEU A 254 -6.26 15.62 -5.21
C LEU A 254 -7.45 15.32 -6.11
N LEU A 255 -7.87 14.06 -6.15
CA LEU A 255 -9.09 13.64 -6.84
C LEU A 255 -10.17 13.38 -5.80
N SER A 256 -11.29 14.07 -5.93
CA SER A 256 -12.51 13.79 -5.17
C SER A 256 -13.57 13.23 -6.09
N TYR A 257 -14.26 12.21 -5.58
CA TYR A 257 -15.39 11.58 -6.24
C TYR A 257 -16.61 11.68 -5.33
N LEU A 258 -17.66 12.27 -5.89
CA LEU A 258 -18.90 12.58 -5.24
C LEU A 258 -20.05 12.03 -6.06
N TYR A 259 -21.08 11.52 -5.40
CA TYR A 259 -22.31 11.13 -6.08
C TYR A 259 -23.54 11.79 -5.45
N THR A 260 -24.57 11.92 -6.27
CA THR A 260 -25.93 12.28 -5.89
C THR A 260 -26.86 11.12 -6.21
N THR A 261 -28.14 11.26 -5.90
CA THR A 261 -29.19 10.31 -6.28
C THR A 261 -29.25 10.00 -7.78
N THR A 262 -28.74 10.91 -8.61
CA THR A 262 -28.93 10.88 -10.07
C THR A 262 -27.65 11.05 -10.89
N SER A 263 -26.51 11.38 -10.27
CA SER A 263 -25.30 11.74 -11.00
C SER A 263 -24.02 11.47 -10.22
N TYR A 264 -22.93 11.28 -10.96
CA TYR A 264 -21.59 11.03 -10.44
C TYR A 264 -20.64 12.12 -10.91
N PHE A 265 -19.87 12.69 -10.00
CA PHE A 265 -18.99 13.84 -10.23
C PHE A 265 -17.57 13.52 -9.78
N LEU A 266 -16.60 13.80 -10.65
CA LEU A 266 -15.18 13.72 -10.34
C LEU A 266 -14.57 15.11 -10.45
N THR A 267 -13.87 15.54 -9.41
CA THR A 267 -13.14 16.83 -9.38
C THR A 267 -11.66 16.56 -9.15
N LEU A 268 -10.83 16.89 -10.14
CA LEU A 268 -9.38 16.80 -10.06
C LEU A 268 -8.81 18.18 -9.74
N ARG A 269 -8.11 18.28 -8.61
CA ARG A 269 -7.45 19.49 -8.13
C ARG A 269 -5.94 19.35 -8.26
N LYS A 270 -5.29 20.36 -8.83
CA LYS A 270 -3.84 20.51 -8.81
C LYS A 270 -3.41 21.26 -7.56
N ILE A 271 -2.54 20.63 -6.79
CA ILE A 271 -1.91 21.14 -5.58
C ILE A 271 -0.65 21.89 -6.04
N SER A 272 -0.67 23.22 -6.05
CA SER A 272 0.55 24.00 -6.36
C SER A 272 1.36 24.21 -5.09
N ASP A 273 0.65 24.44 -4.00
CA ASP A 273 1.12 24.49 -2.62
C ASP A 273 0.04 23.84 -1.75
N VAL A 274 0.40 23.42 -0.55
CA VAL A 274 -0.50 22.87 0.46
C VAL A 274 -1.67 23.83 0.78
N LYS A 275 -1.45 25.14 0.60
CA LYS A 275 -2.45 26.20 0.77
C LYS A 275 -3.14 26.65 -0.52
N ASP A 276 -2.73 26.14 -1.68
CA ASP A 276 -3.28 26.51 -2.99
C ASP A 276 -3.58 25.27 -3.83
N MET A 277 -4.84 24.83 -3.75
CA MET A 277 -5.39 23.68 -4.45
C MET A 277 -6.48 24.12 -5.43
N LYS A 278 -6.13 24.21 -6.71
CA LYS A 278 -7.02 24.71 -7.77
C LYS A 278 -7.67 23.56 -8.52
N ILE A 279 -8.93 23.74 -8.91
CA ILE A 279 -9.61 22.81 -9.82
C ILE A 279 -8.89 22.83 -11.17
N ALA A 280 -8.41 21.66 -11.59
CA ALA A 280 -7.84 21.44 -12.91
C ALA A 280 -8.91 20.93 -13.88
N HIS A 281 -9.68 19.93 -13.45
CA HIS A 281 -10.73 19.31 -14.25
C HIS A 281 -11.94 18.95 -13.39
N GLN A 282 -13.13 18.99 -13.99
CA GLN A 282 -14.35 18.43 -13.42
C GLN A 282 -15.07 17.62 -14.50
N LEU A 283 -15.66 16.50 -14.10
CA LEU A 283 -16.38 15.59 -14.97
C LEU A 283 -17.66 15.14 -14.28
N GLN A 284 -18.78 15.26 -14.99
CA GLN A 284 -20.00 14.54 -14.67
C GLN A 284 -20.05 13.29 -15.56
N LEU A 285 -20.28 12.13 -14.97
CA LEU A 285 -20.44 10.89 -15.73
C LEU A 285 -21.80 10.86 -16.44
N ASP A 286 -21.87 10.06 -17.51
CA ASP A 286 -23.07 9.90 -18.35
C ASP A 286 -24.27 9.36 -17.55
N GLU A 287 -25.49 9.73 -17.95
CA GLU A 287 -26.75 9.25 -17.35
C GLU A 287 -26.91 7.72 -17.42
N ASN A 288 -26.19 7.05 -18.34
CA ASN A 288 -26.18 5.60 -18.47
C ASN A 288 -25.27 4.90 -17.43
N VAL A 289 -24.52 5.66 -16.62
CA VAL A 289 -23.76 5.11 -15.50
C VAL A 289 -24.73 4.80 -14.37
N GLU A 290 -24.87 3.51 -14.05
CA GLU A 290 -25.66 3.08 -12.91
C GLU A 290 -24.88 3.27 -11.60
N GLU A 291 -23.59 2.91 -11.61
CA GLU A 291 -22.72 2.96 -10.44
C GLU A 291 -21.25 3.10 -10.86
N LEU A 292 -20.50 3.99 -10.20
CA LEU A 292 -19.03 3.98 -10.26
C LEU A 292 -18.51 3.11 -9.10
N VAL A 293 -18.23 1.85 -9.41
CA VAL A 293 -17.83 0.82 -8.43
C VAL A 293 -16.50 1.15 -7.76
N ASN A 294 -15.55 1.76 -8.49
CA ASN A 294 -14.29 2.25 -7.94
C ASN A 294 -13.54 3.14 -8.92
N LEU A 295 -12.45 3.70 -8.43
CA LEU A 295 -11.48 4.42 -9.24
C LEU A 295 -10.04 4.26 -8.73
N TYR A 296 -9.08 4.29 -9.64
CA TYR A 296 -7.65 4.36 -9.34
C TYR A 296 -7.01 5.47 -10.16
N MET A 297 -5.92 6.03 -9.63
CA MET A 297 -5.20 7.09 -10.30
C MET A 297 -3.69 6.86 -10.11
N ASP A 298 -2.95 6.83 -11.22
CA ASP A 298 -1.49 6.76 -11.25
C ASP A 298 -0.88 7.86 -12.11
N ASP A 299 0.44 7.74 -12.32
CA ASP A 299 1.29 8.33 -13.35
C ASP A 299 0.56 9.15 -14.42
N LEU A 300 -0.17 8.37 -15.17
CA LEU A 300 -0.48 8.61 -16.56
C LEU A 300 -1.97 8.41 -16.76
N TYR A 301 -2.58 7.56 -15.93
CA TYR A 301 -3.92 7.05 -16.11
C TYR A 301 -4.78 7.19 -14.86
N THR A 302 -6.02 7.62 -15.08
CA THR A 302 -7.12 7.47 -14.14
C THR A 302 -8.01 6.36 -14.67
N VAL A 303 -8.22 5.31 -13.89
CA VAL A 303 -9.03 4.14 -14.28
C VAL A 303 -10.32 4.14 -13.48
N LEU A 304 -11.45 4.19 -14.19
CA LEU A 304 -12.80 4.20 -13.63
C LEU A 304 -13.44 2.82 -13.83
N PHE A 305 -13.98 2.23 -12.77
CA PHE A 305 -14.74 0.98 -12.83
C PHE A 305 -16.23 1.30 -12.78
N ILE A 306 -16.92 1.12 -13.89
CA ILE A 306 -18.27 1.60 -14.12
C ILE A 306 -19.19 0.39 -14.34
N ARG A 307 -20.29 0.35 -13.61
CA ARG A 307 -21.44 -0.47 -13.96
C ARG A 307 -22.41 0.39 -14.77
N SER A 308 -22.61 0.03 -16.03
CA SER A 308 -23.44 0.76 -16.98
C SER A 308 -24.77 0.06 -17.19
N ARG A 309 -25.86 0.84 -17.19
CA ARG A 309 -27.20 0.34 -17.41
C ARG A 309 -27.38 -0.04 -18.88
N THR A 310 -27.76 -1.28 -19.14
CA THR A 310 -28.21 -1.68 -20.48
C THR A 310 -29.74 -1.58 -20.54
N GLY A 311 -30.28 -1.00 -21.61
CA GLY A 311 -31.72 -0.68 -21.68
C GLY A 311 -32.68 -1.87 -21.56
N ARG A 312 -32.23 -3.11 -21.82
CA ARG A 312 -33.07 -4.33 -21.76
C ARG A 312 -32.34 -5.58 -21.21
N GLY A 313 -31.17 -5.44 -20.58
CA GLY A 313 -30.34 -6.56 -20.13
C GLY A 313 -29.76 -6.34 -18.71
N PRO A 314 -28.95 -7.28 -18.21
CA PRO A 314 -28.14 -7.03 -17.02
C PRO A 314 -27.17 -5.88 -17.30
N SER A 315 -26.83 -5.13 -16.25
CA SER A 315 -25.84 -4.06 -16.33
C SER A 315 -24.49 -4.62 -16.79
N GLU A 316 -23.80 -3.88 -17.64
CA GLU A 316 -22.47 -4.21 -18.12
C GLU A 316 -21.43 -3.60 -17.20
N GLU A 317 -20.40 -4.36 -16.87
CA GLU A 317 -19.26 -3.84 -16.11
C GLU A 317 -18.14 -3.47 -17.07
N ILE A 318 -17.64 -2.25 -16.93
CA ILE A 318 -16.71 -1.60 -17.85
C ILE A 318 -15.60 -1.01 -17.00
N PHE A 319 -14.36 -1.05 -17.50
CA PHE A 319 -13.33 -0.15 -17.00
C PHE A 319 -12.92 0.84 -18.09
N GLU A 320 -12.93 2.11 -17.72
CA GLU A 320 -12.52 3.22 -18.60
C GLU A 320 -11.18 3.76 -18.14
N VAL A 321 -10.24 3.88 -19.08
CA VAL A 321 -8.91 4.44 -18.86
C VAL A 321 -8.87 5.85 -19.42
N ARG A 322 -8.54 6.82 -18.58
CA ARG A 322 -8.44 8.24 -18.92
C ARG A 322 -7.02 8.73 -18.69
N SER A 323 -6.57 9.74 -19.43
CA SER A 323 -5.32 10.43 -19.12
C SER A 323 -5.46 11.21 -17.81
N THR A 324 -4.54 11.05 -16.85
CA THR A 324 -4.60 11.82 -15.59
C THR A 324 -4.37 13.32 -15.84
N ASP A 325 -3.45 13.67 -16.74
CA ASP A 325 -3.09 15.07 -17.01
C ASP A 325 -4.20 15.87 -17.70
N SER A 326 -4.90 15.27 -18.66
CA SER A 326 -5.94 15.95 -19.45
C SER A 326 -7.36 15.56 -19.04
N PHE A 327 -7.48 14.54 -18.20
CA PHE A 327 -8.73 13.89 -17.82
C PHE A 327 -9.59 13.40 -19.00
N THR A 328 -9.00 13.21 -20.19
CA THR A 328 -9.71 12.74 -21.40
C THR A 328 -9.78 11.21 -21.45
N PRO A 329 -10.89 10.62 -21.95
CA PRO A 329 -11.00 9.18 -22.12
C PRO A 329 -10.06 8.70 -23.22
N LEU A 330 -9.29 7.65 -22.93
CA LEU A 330 -8.36 7.03 -23.87
C LEU A 330 -8.94 5.71 -24.39
N HIS A 331 -9.41 4.86 -23.46
CA HIS A 331 -9.92 3.53 -23.77
C HIS A 331 -11.09 3.16 -22.86
N SER A 332 -11.98 2.31 -23.35
CA SER A 332 -13.09 1.75 -22.57
C SER A 332 -13.28 0.29 -22.97
N PHE A 333 -13.32 -0.59 -21.98
CA PHE A 333 -13.34 -2.04 -22.19
C PHE A 333 -14.40 -2.70 -21.32
N SER A 334 -15.26 -3.52 -21.93
CA SER A 334 -16.26 -4.31 -21.23
C SER A 334 -15.63 -5.55 -20.60
N VAL A 335 -15.99 -5.82 -19.35
CA VAL A 335 -15.60 -6.99 -18.58
C VAL A 335 -16.74 -8.00 -18.64
N GLN A 336 -16.41 -9.25 -18.97
CA GLN A 336 -17.39 -10.32 -18.97
C GLN A 336 -17.63 -10.87 -17.56
N GLY A 337 -18.90 -10.92 -17.15
CA GLY A 337 -19.33 -11.46 -15.86
C GLY A 337 -19.53 -10.37 -14.81
N VAL A 338 -19.69 -10.80 -13.55
CA VAL A 338 -19.81 -9.91 -12.39
C VAL A 338 -18.45 -9.81 -11.71
N VAL A 339 -17.92 -8.61 -11.58
CA VAL A 339 -16.65 -8.36 -10.90
C VAL A 339 -16.87 -8.44 -9.39
N SER A 340 -16.05 -9.27 -8.74
CA SER A 340 -16.07 -9.46 -7.30
C SER A 340 -14.95 -8.71 -6.58
N ALA A 341 -13.84 -8.44 -7.26
CA ALA A 341 -12.71 -7.67 -6.75
C ALA A 341 -11.85 -7.17 -7.92
N TYR A 342 -11.10 -6.09 -7.73
CA TYR A 342 -10.18 -5.54 -8.71
C TYR A 342 -9.04 -4.80 -8.02
N HIS A 343 -7.92 -4.66 -8.73
CA HIS A 343 -6.82 -3.79 -8.31
C HIS A 343 -6.02 -3.34 -9.53
N TYR A 344 -5.67 -2.06 -9.54
CA TYR A 344 -4.87 -1.44 -10.60
C TYR A 344 -3.52 -1.01 -10.04
N LEU A 345 -2.44 -1.32 -10.75
CA LEU A 345 -1.09 -0.84 -10.45
C LEU A 345 -0.30 -0.71 -11.75
N ASP A 346 0.22 0.49 -12.03
CA ASP A 346 1.16 0.79 -13.12
C ASP A 346 0.81 0.20 -14.50
N GLY A 347 -0.43 0.40 -14.95
CA GLY A 347 -0.90 -0.07 -16.25
C GLY A 347 -1.32 -1.54 -16.29
N LEU A 348 -1.20 -2.25 -15.16
CA LEU A 348 -1.71 -3.60 -14.98
C LEU A 348 -2.99 -3.58 -14.16
N LEU A 349 -3.98 -4.36 -14.60
CA LEU A 349 -5.26 -4.48 -13.92
C LEU A 349 -5.55 -5.95 -13.65
N VAL A 350 -5.73 -6.30 -12.37
CA VAL A 350 -6.17 -7.63 -11.97
C VAL A 350 -7.64 -7.56 -11.56
N ILE A 351 -8.45 -8.49 -12.07
CA ILE A 351 -9.90 -8.53 -11.86
C ILE A 351 -10.30 -9.96 -11.48
N GLY A 352 -11.03 -10.09 -10.37
CA GLY A 352 -11.78 -11.29 -10.04
C GLY A 352 -13.17 -11.20 -10.65
N THR A 353 -13.50 -12.07 -11.60
CA THR A 353 -14.80 -12.08 -12.29
C THR A 353 -15.53 -13.39 -12.07
N GLN A 354 -16.80 -13.34 -11.70
CA GLN A 354 -17.68 -14.48 -11.70
C GLN A 354 -18.43 -14.55 -13.03
N VAL A 355 -18.20 -15.62 -13.79
CA VAL A 355 -18.91 -15.91 -15.03
C VAL A 355 -19.74 -17.17 -14.82
N SER A 356 -21.07 -17.01 -14.78
CA SER A 356 -22.00 -18.09 -14.41
C SER A 356 -21.67 -18.66 -13.02
N ASN A 357 -21.17 -19.91 -12.93
CA ASN A 357 -20.84 -20.60 -11.68
C ASN A 357 -19.32 -20.77 -11.45
N SER A 358 -18.50 -20.16 -12.31
CA SER A 358 -17.04 -20.24 -12.23
C SER A 358 -16.46 -18.86 -11.93
N GLN A 359 -15.54 -18.82 -10.97
CA GLN A 359 -14.73 -17.66 -10.65
C GLN A 359 -13.47 -17.69 -11.49
N PHE A 360 -13.13 -16.55 -12.07
CA PHE A 360 -11.91 -16.32 -12.81
C PHE A 360 -11.09 -15.22 -12.14
N LEU A 361 -9.76 -15.38 -12.19
CA LEU A 361 -8.80 -14.33 -11.88
C LEU A 361 -8.12 -13.94 -13.19
N ARG A 362 -8.31 -12.69 -13.61
CA ARG A 362 -7.86 -12.18 -14.91
C ARG A 362 -6.89 -11.04 -14.73
N VAL A 363 -5.84 -11.04 -15.53
CA VAL A 363 -4.89 -9.94 -15.63
C VAL A 363 -5.03 -9.28 -16.99
N TRP A 364 -5.18 -7.97 -16.98
CA TRP A 364 -5.41 -7.12 -18.14
C TRP A 364 -4.28 -6.10 -18.27
N ASN A 365 -3.88 -5.85 -19.51
CA ASN A 365 -3.04 -4.73 -19.85
C ASN A 365 -3.94 -3.54 -20.19
N THR A 366 -3.91 -2.46 -19.40
CA THR A 366 -4.87 -1.35 -19.54
C THR A 366 -4.66 -0.52 -20.81
N LYS A 367 -3.49 -0.56 -21.43
CA LYS A 367 -3.22 0.13 -22.70
C LYS A 367 -3.85 -0.58 -23.90
N THR A 368 -3.85 -1.91 -23.88
CA THR A 368 -4.38 -2.72 -25.00
C THR A 368 -5.80 -3.19 -24.77
N GLY A 369 -6.24 -3.25 -23.51
CA GLY A 369 -7.52 -3.85 -23.12
C GLY A 369 -7.60 -5.34 -23.35
N ASN A 370 -6.46 -6.02 -23.56
CA ASN A 370 -6.44 -7.47 -23.68
C ASN A 370 -6.20 -8.09 -22.31
N SER A 371 -6.92 -9.18 -22.04
CA SER A 371 -6.56 -10.09 -20.97
C SER A 371 -5.26 -10.81 -21.37
N VAL A 372 -4.21 -10.55 -20.61
CA VAL A 372 -2.88 -11.15 -20.78
C VAL A 372 -2.84 -12.54 -20.17
N TRP A 373 -3.64 -12.76 -19.12
CA TRP A 373 -3.69 -14.01 -18.39
C TRP A 373 -5.07 -14.21 -17.74
N ASP A 374 -5.53 -15.46 -17.68
CA ASP A 374 -6.79 -15.87 -17.07
C ASP A 374 -6.63 -17.27 -16.43
N VAL A 375 -7.10 -17.43 -15.19
CA VAL A 375 -7.18 -18.72 -14.51
C VAL A 375 -8.57 -18.94 -13.94
N ASN A 376 -9.11 -20.15 -14.14
CA ASN A 376 -10.34 -20.61 -13.50
C ASN A 376 -10.04 -21.09 -12.07
N LEU A 377 -10.68 -20.48 -11.08
CA LEU A 377 -10.63 -20.85 -9.66
C LEU A 377 -11.86 -21.66 -9.23
N ASP A 378 -12.64 -22.14 -10.19
CA ASP A 378 -13.87 -22.90 -10.01
C ASP A 378 -14.86 -22.16 -9.10
N ARG A 379 -15.23 -22.72 -7.95
CA ARG A 379 -16.26 -22.15 -7.07
C ARG A 379 -15.71 -21.25 -5.97
N GLU A 380 -14.42 -20.93 -6.01
CA GLU A 380 -13.78 -20.11 -5.00
C GLU A 380 -14.04 -18.61 -5.25
N LYS A 381 -15.07 -18.04 -4.60
CA LYS A 381 -15.36 -16.61 -4.70
C LYS A 381 -14.20 -15.77 -4.17
N ILE A 382 -13.67 -14.87 -4.99
CA ILE A 382 -12.67 -13.86 -4.58
C ILE A 382 -13.40 -12.72 -3.87
N VAL A 383 -12.93 -12.38 -2.67
CA VAL A 383 -13.46 -11.29 -1.83
C VAL A 383 -12.62 -10.03 -1.97
N ASP A 384 -11.30 -10.16 -2.04
CA ASP A 384 -10.39 -9.04 -2.31
C ASP A 384 -9.12 -9.55 -3.01
N LEU A 385 -8.41 -8.66 -3.68
CA LEU A 385 -7.15 -8.96 -4.35
C LEU A 385 -6.24 -7.73 -4.41
N ARG A 386 -4.93 -7.93 -4.44
CA ARG A 386 -3.93 -6.86 -4.58
C ARG A 386 -2.78 -7.30 -5.48
N ILE A 387 -2.27 -6.36 -6.27
CA ILE A 387 -0.97 -6.46 -6.93
C ILE A 387 0.05 -5.91 -5.94
N ILE A 388 1.10 -6.67 -5.66
CA ILE A 388 2.15 -6.30 -4.73
C ILE A 388 3.43 -6.07 -5.55
N SER A 389 3.77 -4.80 -5.70
CA SER A 389 4.95 -4.37 -6.46
C SER A 389 4.93 -4.95 -7.89
N ASP A 390 6.09 -5.32 -8.41
CA ASP A 390 6.27 -6.04 -9.67
C ASP A 390 6.39 -7.57 -9.50
N LYS A 391 6.16 -8.09 -8.28
CA LYS A 391 6.47 -9.49 -7.94
C LYS A 391 5.26 -10.40 -7.79
N TYR A 392 4.19 -9.95 -7.13
CA TYR A 392 3.12 -10.87 -6.71
C TYR A 392 1.72 -10.36 -6.96
N ILE A 393 0.78 -11.30 -7.11
CA ILE A 393 -0.65 -11.05 -6.94
C ILE A 393 -1.11 -11.86 -5.74
N VAL A 394 -1.83 -11.23 -4.82
CA VAL A 394 -2.46 -11.91 -3.68
C VAL A 394 -3.97 -11.78 -3.80
N SER A 395 -4.67 -12.91 -3.67
CA SER A 395 -6.14 -12.96 -3.66
C SER A 395 -6.63 -13.64 -2.40
N VAL A 396 -7.70 -13.13 -1.78
CA VAL A 396 -8.38 -13.74 -0.64
C VAL A 396 -9.76 -14.24 -1.04
N ASN A 397 -10.12 -15.45 -0.62
CA ASN A 397 -11.42 -16.04 -0.91
C ASN A 397 -12.43 -15.87 0.25
N GLY A 398 -13.67 -16.30 0.03
CA GLY A 398 -14.77 -16.24 1.01
C GLY A 398 -14.57 -17.05 2.29
N THR A 399 -13.53 -17.89 2.38
CA THR A 399 -13.15 -18.59 3.61
C THR A 399 -12.00 -17.92 4.36
N GLY A 400 -11.34 -16.93 3.77
CA GLY A 400 -10.13 -16.30 4.33
C GLY A 400 -8.83 -17.01 3.94
N GLU A 401 -8.86 -17.95 2.99
CA GLU A 401 -7.64 -18.50 2.39
C GLU A 401 -7.05 -17.47 1.42
N LEU A 402 -5.75 -17.21 1.55
CA LEU A 402 -5.00 -16.39 0.62
C LEU A 402 -4.26 -17.27 -0.38
N LYS A 403 -4.28 -16.86 -1.64
CA LYS A 403 -3.44 -17.42 -2.70
C LYS A 403 -2.47 -16.37 -3.17
N GLN A 404 -1.21 -16.78 -3.29
CA GLN A 404 -0.17 -15.96 -3.88
C GLN A 404 0.24 -16.49 -5.24
N TRP A 405 0.30 -15.58 -6.20
CA TRP A 405 0.69 -15.84 -7.56
C TRP A 405 1.95 -15.06 -7.90
N ASP A 406 2.89 -15.69 -8.59
CA ASP A 406 4.07 -15.03 -9.13
C ASP A 406 3.70 -14.20 -10.36
N LEU A 407 3.87 -12.88 -10.27
CA LEU A 407 3.49 -11.96 -11.34
C LEU A 407 4.34 -12.16 -12.59
N HIS A 408 5.62 -12.50 -12.45
CA HIS A 408 6.48 -12.74 -13.61
C HIS A 408 6.01 -13.96 -14.41
N THR A 409 5.65 -15.05 -13.71
CA THR A 409 5.06 -16.24 -14.35
C THR A 409 3.69 -15.95 -14.95
N VAL A 410 2.86 -15.12 -14.32
CA VAL A 410 1.55 -14.70 -14.85
C VAL A 410 1.70 -13.94 -16.18
N LEU A 411 2.74 -13.13 -16.32
CA LEU A 411 3.00 -12.34 -17.53
C LEU A 411 3.77 -13.12 -18.61
N ASP A 412 4.32 -14.29 -18.28
CA ASP A 412 4.98 -15.16 -19.25
C ASP A 412 3.98 -16.12 -19.92
N HIS A 413 3.61 -15.80 -21.16
CA HIS A 413 2.72 -16.62 -21.99
C HIS A 413 3.23 -18.04 -22.26
N ALA A 414 4.51 -18.34 -22.00
CA ALA A 414 5.07 -19.68 -22.18
C ALA A 414 4.73 -20.64 -21.02
N VAL A 415 4.33 -20.11 -19.86
CA VAL A 415 4.11 -20.91 -18.66
C VAL A 415 2.63 -21.22 -18.44
N PRO A 416 2.24 -22.49 -18.21
CA PRO A 416 0.87 -22.84 -17.82
C PRO A 416 0.40 -22.07 -16.58
N ALA A 417 -0.87 -21.61 -16.61
CA ALA A 417 -1.44 -20.76 -15.56
C ALA A 417 -1.45 -21.40 -14.17
N ASP A 418 -1.51 -22.73 -14.09
CA ASP A 418 -1.45 -23.50 -12.83
C ASP A 418 -0.09 -23.41 -12.14
N LYS A 419 0.99 -23.10 -12.86
CA LYS A 419 2.34 -22.94 -12.31
C LYS A 419 2.61 -21.55 -11.72
N ALA A 420 1.75 -20.58 -11.99
CA ALA A 420 1.87 -19.25 -11.41
C ALA A 420 1.55 -19.23 -9.91
N LEU A 421 0.79 -20.21 -9.40
CA LEU A 421 0.46 -20.30 -7.99
C LEU A 421 1.70 -20.72 -7.19
N LEU A 422 2.20 -19.83 -6.33
CA LEU A 422 3.36 -20.10 -5.48
C LEU A 422 2.95 -20.91 -4.25
N HIS A 423 1.98 -20.40 -3.49
CA HIS A 423 1.52 -21.07 -2.28
C HIS A 423 0.12 -20.62 -1.86
N ARG A 424 -0.42 -21.35 -0.87
CA ARG A 424 -1.71 -21.08 -0.23
C ARG A 424 -1.49 -20.87 1.25
N ILE A 425 -2.00 -19.77 1.79
CA ILE A 425 -2.05 -19.53 3.23
C ILE A 425 -3.45 -19.92 3.69
N GLY A 426 -3.51 -21.01 4.45
CA GLY A 426 -4.77 -21.59 4.90
C GLY A 426 -5.57 -20.65 5.80
N SER A 427 -6.89 -20.80 5.79
CA SER A 427 -7.79 -20.05 6.66
C SER A 427 -7.58 -20.42 8.14
N THR A 428 -7.01 -19.53 8.94
CA THR A 428 -7.03 -19.58 10.41
C THR A 428 -8.33 -18.97 10.95
N GLU A 429 -8.66 -19.18 12.24
CA GLU A 429 -9.83 -18.54 12.86
C GLU A 429 -9.79 -17.01 12.72
N ASN A 430 -8.61 -16.41 12.85
CA ASN A 430 -8.42 -14.97 12.68
C ASN A 430 -8.63 -14.54 11.22
N LEU A 431 -8.05 -15.26 10.25
CA LEU A 431 -8.18 -14.94 8.82
C LEU A 431 -9.63 -15.09 8.33
N SER A 432 -10.34 -16.12 8.78
CA SER A 432 -11.75 -16.30 8.46
C SER A 432 -12.65 -15.18 9.01
N SER A 433 -12.23 -14.55 10.12
CA SER A 433 -12.91 -13.39 10.70
C SER A 433 -12.64 -12.10 9.91
N CYS A 434 -11.59 -12.06 9.10
CA CYS A 434 -11.27 -10.92 8.23
C CYS A 434 -12.03 -10.95 6.88
N VAL A 435 -12.87 -11.96 6.63
CA VAL A 435 -13.58 -12.06 5.35
C VAL A 435 -14.59 -10.92 5.21
N GLY A 436 -14.33 -10.03 4.24
CA GLY A 436 -15.24 -8.96 3.84
C GLY A 436 -14.92 -7.56 4.40
N GLY A 437 -13.87 -7.39 5.22
CA GLY A 437 -13.43 -6.06 5.64
C GLY A 437 -12.46 -5.41 4.66
N GLY A 438 -11.58 -6.20 4.03
CA GLY A 438 -10.67 -5.76 2.96
C GLY A 438 -9.21 -6.14 3.21
N MET A 439 -8.35 -5.86 2.23
CA MET A 439 -6.92 -6.13 2.25
C MET A 439 -6.09 -4.92 1.81
N VAL A 440 -5.00 -4.66 2.52
CA VAL A 440 -3.89 -3.81 2.04
C VAL A 440 -2.60 -4.60 2.14
N ALA A 441 -1.71 -4.45 1.17
CA ALA A 441 -0.50 -5.25 1.10
C ALA A 441 0.61 -4.51 0.39
N ASP A 442 1.85 -4.83 0.75
CA ASP A 442 3.05 -4.43 0.03
C ASP A 442 4.12 -5.54 0.13
N GLU A 443 5.37 -5.24 -0.21
CA GLU A 443 6.44 -6.24 -0.25
C GLU A 443 6.82 -6.83 1.10
N TYR A 444 6.33 -6.29 2.22
CA TYR A 444 6.75 -6.69 3.56
C TYR A 444 5.64 -7.37 4.34
N GLN A 445 4.38 -6.98 4.11
CA GLN A 445 3.26 -7.53 4.84
C GLN A 445 1.96 -7.54 4.05
N VAL A 446 1.07 -8.45 4.44
CA VAL A 446 -0.34 -8.44 4.04
C VAL A 446 -1.17 -8.16 5.29
N VAL A 447 -1.93 -7.05 5.27
CA VAL A 447 -2.82 -6.68 6.36
C VAL A 447 -4.25 -6.91 5.93
N LEU A 448 -4.94 -7.75 6.69
CA LEU A 448 -6.34 -8.07 6.51
C LEU A 448 -7.17 -7.44 7.62
N PHE A 449 -8.34 -6.98 7.22
CA PHE A 449 -9.31 -6.38 8.13
C PHE A 449 -10.63 -7.15 8.05
N GLY A 450 -11.28 -7.31 9.20
CA GLY A 450 -12.70 -7.65 9.25
C GLY A 450 -13.24 -7.69 10.67
N PHE A 451 -14.19 -8.57 10.93
CA PHE A 451 -15.04 -8.53 12.12
C PHE A 451 -15.13 -9.90 12.79
N PHE A 452 -14.80 -9.93 14.08
CA PHE A 452 -14.92 -11.13 14.89
C PHE A 452 -16.40 -11.37 15.23
N ARG A 453 -16.95 -12.48 14.73
CA ARG A 453 -18.30 -12.94 15.07
C ARG A 453 -18.26 -13.77 16.35
N THR A 454 -18.14 -13.15 17.52
CA THR A 454 -18.36 -13.88 18.79
C THR A 454 -19.85 -14.05 19.05
N THR A 455 -20.41 -15.23 18.71
CA THR A 455 -21.68 -15.82 19.21
C THR A 455 -22.98 -14.94 19.08
N PRO A 456 -24.19 -15.53 19.15
CA PRO A 456 -25.42 -14.88 18.68
C PRO A 456 -26.03 -13.92 19.70
N ILE A 457 -25.21 -13.12 20.38
CA ILE A 457 -25.72 -11.96 21.12
C ILE A 457 -25.75 -10.82 20.11
N LYS A 458 -26.95 -10.51 19.63
CA LYS A 458 -27.20 -9.41 18.70
C LYS A 458 -26.48 -8.13 19.18
N GLY A 459 -25.51 -7.64 18.39
CA GLY A 459 -25.06 -6.25 18.45
C GLY A 459 -23.59 -5.98 18.82
N HIS A 460 -22.73 -6.98 19.04
CA HIS A 460 -21.32 -6.73 19.33
C HIS A 460 -20.39 -7.49 18.37
N GLU A 461 -20.00 -6.83 17.28
CA GLU A 461 -18.90 -7.27 16.42
C GLU A 461 -17.64 -6.49 16.81
N SER A 462 -16.56 -7.21 17.13
CA SER A 462 -15.27 -6.57 17.41
C SER A 462 -14.42 -6.56 16.14
N PRO A 463 -13.95 -5.41 15.64
CA PRO A 463 -13.02 -5.42 14.52
C PRO A 463 -11.74 -6.18 14.89
N ILE A 464 -11.20 -6.86 13.89
CA ILE A 464 -9.92 -7.54 13.96
C ILE A 464 -9.06 -7.10 12.78
N ILE A 465 -7.82 -6.74 13.08
CA ILE A 465 -6.76 -6.51 12.08
C ILE A 465 -5.71 -7.61 12.27
N VAL A 466 -5.45 -8.33 11.20
CA VAL A 466 -4.43 -9.39 11.15
C VAL A 466 -3.35 -8.95 10.18
N SER A 467 -2.12 -8.82 10.67
CA SER A 467 -0.94 -8.61 9.83
C SER A 467 -0.22 -9.94 9.62
N LEU A 468 0.10 -10.23 8.37
CA LEU A 468 1.00 -11.32 7.97
C LEU A 468 2.34 -10.70 7.61
N ASP A 469 3.29 -10.78 8.54
CA ASP A 469 4.62 -10.17 8.42
C ASP A 469 5.61 -11.17 7.80
N PHE A 470 6.09 -10.88 6.60
CA PHE A 470 7.04 -11.72 5.86
C PHE A 470 8.50 -11.40 6.19
N MET A 471 8.78 -10.36 7.00
CA MET A 471 10.14 -10.03 7.45
C MET A 471 10.64 -10.93 8.57
N LYS A 472 9.75 -11.33 9.49
CA LYS A 472 10.13 -12.06 10.72
C LYS A 472 10.10 -13.58 10.59
N GLY A 473 9.62 -14.10 9.46
CA GLY A 473 9.15 -15.49 9.26
C GLY A 473 9.83 -16.57 10.11
N GLN A 474 9.15 -16.96 11.20
CA GLN A 474 9.15 -18.27 11.84
C GLN A 474 7.80 -18.40 12.56
N ASN A 475 7.05 -19.48 12.31
CA ASN A 475 5.69 -19.73 12.83
C ASN A 475 5.60 -19.77 14.37
N HIS A 476 5.66 -18.59 15.00
CA HIS A 476 5.30 -18.37 16.38
C HIS A 476 4.29 -17.22 16.42
N VAL A 477 3.03 -17.59 16.65
CA VAL A 477 1.97 -16.63 16.98
C VAL A 477 2.42 -15.88 18.25
N LYS A 478 2.79 -14.61 18.12
CA LYS A 478 2.94 -13.75 19.30
C LYS A 478 1.53 -13.55 19.86
N LYS A 479 1.32 -13.97 21.11
CA LYS A 479 0.06 -13.72 21.82
C LYS A 479 -0.23 -12.22 21.83
N PRO A 480 -1.52 -11.82 21.73
CA PRO A 480 -1.91 -10.42 21.66
C PRO A 480 -1.35 -9.63 22.84
N LEU A 481 -0.98 -8.37 22.58
CA LEU A 481 -0.69 -7.38 23.61
C LEU A 481 -1.89 -7.26 24.57
N PRO A 482 -1.66 -7.03 25.87
CA PRO A 482 -2.71 -7.01 26.87
C PRO A 482 -3.77 -5.96 26.53
N GLN A 483 -5.03 -6.34 26.68
CA GLN A 483 -6.19 -5.46 26.57
C GLN A 483 -5.96 -4.23 27.45
N LEU A 484 -5.86 -3.05 26.83
CA LEU A 484 -6.07 -1.80 27.55
C LEU A 484 -7.58 -1.72 27.82
N TYR A 485 -7.92 -1.84 29.10
CA TYR A 485 -9.28 -1.83 29.64
C TYR A 485 -10.03 -0.52 29.36
#